data_AF-A0A962NA94-F1
#
_entry.id   AF-A0A962NA94-F1
#
_cell.length_a   1.000
_cell.length_b   1.000
_cell.length_c   1.000
_cell.angle_alpha   90.00
_cell.angle_beta   90.00
_cell.angle_gamma   90.00
#
_symmetry.space_group_name_H-M   'P 1'
#
loop_
_entity.id
_entity.type
_entity.pdbx_description
1 polymer ?
#
loop_
_entity_poly.entity_id
_entity_poly.type
_entity_poly.pdbx_seq_one_letter_code
_entity_poly.pdbx_strand_id
1 'polypeptide(L)'
;TFYEHFDSKDSLLAESLQFPLAPLADLASEQPSLSRAEAALAHLWQNRQLAAGLLQGAVGRRVLRVLQQMIGERLSGRGPYRLPLELVAVQLAGAMFASLDAWLRGGGPTARDLAVAMAASTTAARAALRVAR
;
A
#
# COMPACT_ATOMS: atom_id res chain seq x y z
N THR A 1 -33.59 17.62 9.56
CA THR A 1 -32.20 18.06 9.36
C THR A 1 -31.27 16.85 9.46
N PHE A 2 -31.18 16.06 8.37
CA PHE A 2 -30.50 14.75 8.35
C PHE A 2 -29.43 14.67 7.23
N TYR A 3 -28.98 15.82 6.71
CA TYR A 3 -28.22 15.91 5.44
C TYR A 3 -27.06 16.90 5.45
N GLU A 4 -26.42 17.19 6.60
CA GLU A 4 -25.39 18.25 6.64
C GLU A 4 -23.95 17.82 6.95
N HIS A 5 -23.61 16.53 7.13
CA HIS A 5 -22.20 16.15 7.37
C HIS A 5 -21.67 14.87 6.67
N PHE A 6 -22.35 14.28 5.69
CA PHE A 6 -21.75 13.16 4.95
C PHE A 6 -21.09 13.62 3.66
N ASP A 7 -19.82 14.00 3.79
CA ASP A 7 -18.89 14.21 2.68
C ASP A 7 -18.57 12.85 1.99
N SER A 8 -19.58 12.33 1.28
CA SER A 8 -19.65 11.16 0.39
C SER A 8 -19.32 9.76 0.95
N LYS A 9 -20.04 8.73 0.45
CA LYS A 9 -19.75 7.28 0.67
C LYS A 9 -18.29 6.89 0.35
N ASP A 10 -17.61 7.73 -0.42
CA ASP A 10 -16.23 7.50 -0.86
C ASP A 10 -15.21 7.77 0.26
N SER A 11 -15.49 8.69 1.18
CA SER A 11 -14.64 8.97 2.34
C SER A 11 -14.68 7.82 3.35
N LEU A 12 -15.86 7.24 3.59
CA LEU A 12 -16.04 6.04 4.42
C LEU A 12 -15.30 4.82 3.84
N LEU A 13 -15.35 4.66 2.51
CA LEU A 13 -14.57 3.62 1.84
C LEU A 13 -13.06 3.87 1.99
N ALA A 14 -12.60 5.11 1.82
CA ALA A 14 -11.18 5.43 2.02
C ALA A 14 -10.73 5.17 3.46
N GLU A 15 -11.51 5.55 4.46
CA GLU A 15 -11.23 5.32 5.88
C GLU A 15 -11.18 3.82 6.22
N SER A 16 -12.15 3.04 5.74
CA SER A 16 -12.14 1.59 5.92
C SER A 16 -10.97 0.88 5.23
N LEU A 17 -10.43 1.46 4.15
CA LEU A 17 -9.24 0.94 3.44
C LEU A 17 -7.92 1.26 4.15
N GLN A 18 -7.86 2.28 5.02
CA GLN A 18 -6.62 2.63 5.71
C GLN A 18 -6.13 1.50 6.62
N PHE A 19 -7.03 0.85 7.36
CA PHE A 19 -6.67 -0.21 8.30
C PHE A 19 -5.97 -1.41 7.64
N PRO A 20 -6.52 -2.04 6.57
CA PRO A 20 -5.85 -3.15 5.90
C PRO A 20 -4.60 -2.74 5.10
N LEU A 21 -4.50 -1.47 4.66
CA LEU A 21 -3.36 -0.99 3.86
C LEU A 21 -2.21 -0.46 4.72
N ALA A 22 -2.46 -0.02 5.97
CA ALA A 22 -1.42 0.56 6.82
C ALA A 22 -0.20 -0.35 7.00
N PRO A 23 -0.35 -1.66 7.27
CA PRO A 23 0.79 -2.55 7.41
C PRO A 23 1.61 -2.70 6.11
N LEU A 24 0.97 -2.54 4.95
CA LEU A 24 1.66 -2.56 3.65
C LEU A 24 2.41 -1.24 3.43
N ALA A 25 1.78 -0.10 3.74
CA ALA A 25 2.43 1.20 3.67
C ALA A 25 3.65 1.27 4.61
N ASP A 26 3.57 0.63 5.78
CA ASP A 26 4.68 0.54 6.75
C ASP A 26 5.91 -0.19 6.16
N LEU A 27 5.76 -0.98 5.08
CA LEU A 27 6.91 -1.59 4.39
C LEU A 27 7.83 -0.54 3.73
N ALA A 28 7.34 0.68 3.48
CA ALA A 28 8.14 1.80 2.98
C ALA A 28 8.96 2.51 4.08
N SER A 29 8.74 2.15 5.35
CA SER A 29 9.47 2.70 6.49
C SER A 29 10.94 2.27 6.52
N GLU A 30 11.75 2.94 7.34
CA GLU A 30 13.11 2.47 7.62
C GLU A 30 13.16 1.18 8.45
N GLN A 31 12.15 0.95 9.29
CA GLN A 31 12.01 -0.25 10.11
C GLN A 31 10.64 -0.89 9.84
N PRO A 32 10.48 -1.62 8.72
CA PRO A 32 9.22 -2.22 8.36
C PRO A 32 8.85 -3.38 9.30
N SER A 33 7.58 -3.49 9.68
CA SER A 33 7.07 -4.61 10.47
C SER A 33 6.56 -5.73 9.57
N LEU A 34 7.42 -6.73 9.33
CA LEU A 34 7.07 -7.89 8.49
C LEU A 34 5.87 -8.67 9.04
N SER A 35 5.78 -8.84 10.36
CA SER A 35 4.67 -9.59 10.99
C SER A 35 3.32 -8.91 10.78
N ARG A 36 3.27 -7.57 10.84
CA ARG A 36 2.04 -6.81 10.56
C ARG A 36 1.65 -6.91 9.08
N ALA A 37 2.62 -6.81 8.18
CA ALA A 37 2.37 -6.95 6.75
C ALA A 37 1.89 -8.38 6.39
N GLU A 38 2.51 -9.41 6.96
CA GLU A 38 2.09 -10.81 6.82
C GLU A 38 0.65 -11.00 7.30
N ALA A 39 0.30 -10.49 8.49
CA ALA A 39 -1.06 -10.60 9.02
C ALA A 39 -2.09 -9.89 8.13
N ALA A 40 -1.76 -8.71 7.60
CA ALA A 40 -2.62 -8.00 6.66
C ALA A 40 -2.82 -8.76 5.35
N LEU A 41 -1.74 -9.28 4.75
CA LEU A 41 -1.81 -10.09 3.54
C LEU A 41 -2.59 -11.39 3.76
N ALA A 42 -2.40 -12.06 4.89
CA ALA A 42 -3.16 -13.24 5.27
C ALA A 42 -4.67 -12.94 5.40
N HIS A 43 -5.02 -11.80 6.00
CA HIS A 43 -6.42 -11.36 6.10
C HIS A 43 -7.05 -11.05 4.73
N LEU A 44 -6.31 -10.36 3.85
CA LEU A 44 -6.75 -10.11 2.47
C LEU A 44 -6.94 -11.41 1.68
N TRP A 45 -6.07 -12.40 1.90
CA TRP A 45 -6.17 -13.71 1.28
C TRP A 45 -7.38 -14.50 1.76
N GLN A 46 -7.67 -14.48 3.07
CA GLN A 46 -8.88 -15.09 3.63
C GLN A 46 -10.15 -14.50 3.00
N ASN A 47 -10.12 -13.22 2.62
CA ASN A 47 -11.21 -12.50 1.96
C ASN A 47 -10.94 -12.26 0.47
N ARG A 48 -10.21 -13.17 -0.21
CA ARG A 48 -9.62 -12.91 -1.54
C ARG A 48 -10.60 -12.43 -2.61
N GLN A 49 -11.83 -12.94 -2.64
CA GLN A 49 -12.80 -12.55 -3.67
C GLN A 49 -13.19 -11.07 -3.52
N LEU A 50 -13.48 -10.66 -2.28
CA LEU A 50 -13.76 -9.27 -1.95
C LEU A 50 -12.52 -8.40 -2.20
N ALA A 51 -11.36 -8.81 -1.68
CA ALA A 51 -10.10 -8.08 -1.81
C ALA A 51 -9.73 -7.87 -3.29
N ALA A 52 -9.78 -8.91 -4.13
CA ALA A 52 -9.51 -8.79 -5.56
C ALA A 52 -10.53 -7.91 -6.29
N GLY A 53 -11.78 -7.86 -5.83
CA GLY A 53 -12.80 -6.93 -6.33
C GLY A 53 -12.48 -5.47 -6.01
N LEU A 54 -11.94 -5.19 -4.82
CA LEU A 54 -11.56 -3.84 -4.39
C LEU A 54 -10.37 -3.27 -5.21
N LEU A 55 -9.53 -4.14 -5.79
CA LEU A 55 -8.40 -3.71 -6.62
C LEU A 55 -8.77 -3.43 -8.08
N GLN A 56 -10.06 -3.46 -8.44
CA GLN A 56 -10.53 -3.28 -9.81
C GLN A 56 -11.13 -1.90 -10.10
N GLY A 57 -11.02 -1.49 -11.36
CA GLY A 57 -11.73 -0.33 -11.90
C GLY A 57 -11.50 0.96 -11.11
N ALA A 58 -12.56 1.71 -10.85
CA ALA A 58 -12.50 2.97 -10.13
C ALA A 58 -12.12 2.81 -8.65
N VAL A 59 -12.51 1.70 -8.02
CA VAL A 59 -12.21 1.40 -6.61
C VAL A 59 -10.72 1.09 -6.45
N GLY A 60 -10.15 0.28 -7.33
CA GLY A 60 -8.72 -0.02 -7.33
C GLY A 60 -7.85 1.24 -7.45
N ARG A 61 -8.25 2.19 -8.32
CA ARG A 61 -7.58 3.49 -8.42
C ARG A 61 -7.64 4.29 -7.12
N ARG A 62 -8.71 4.16 -6.32
CA ARG A 62 -8.83 4.81 -5.00
C ARG A 62 -7.94 4.13 -3.98
N VAL A 63 -7.95 2.80 -3.92
CA VAL A 63 -7.04 2.00 -3.07
C VAL A 63 -5.58 2.40 -3.32
N LEU A 64 -5.18 2.47 -4.60
CA LEU A 64 -3.83 2.89 -4.97
C LEU A 64 -3.52 4.30 -4.47
N ARG A 65 -4.43 5.27 -4.63
CA ARG A 65 -4.24 6.64 -4.12
C ARG A 65 -4.10 6.70 -2.60
N VAL A 66 -4.90 5.93 -1.86
CA VAL A 66 -4.79 5.83 -0.40
C VAL A 66 -3.41 5.28 -0.04
N LEU A 67 -2.95 4.21 -0.69
CA LEU A 67 -1.63 3.65 -0.46
C LEU A 67 -0.50 4.65 -0.78
N GLN A 68 -0.63 5.40 -1.87
CA GLN A 68 0.31 6.48 -2.23
C GLN A 68 0.41 7.55 -1.15
N GLN A 69 -0.73 8.04 -0.67
CA GLN A 69 -0.78 9.03 0.40
C GLN A 69 -0.09 8.50 1.67
N MET A 70 -0.45 7.30 2.11
CA MET A 70 0.09 6.68 3.33
C MET A 70 1.60 6.46 3.24
N ILE A 71 2.10 6.08 2.06
CA ILE A 71 3.54 5.94 1.82
C ILE A 71 4.22 7.32 1.83
N GLY A 72 3.64 8.32 1.17
CA GLY A 72 4.14 9.70 1.19
C GLY A 72 4.32 10.24 2.60
N GLU A 73 3.32 10.03 3.47
CA GLU A 73 3.37 10.39 4.90
C GLU A 73 4.54 9.70 5.62
N ARG A 74 4.79 8.41 5.35
CA ARG A 74 5.89 7.64 5.97
C ARG A 74 7.28 8.01 5.48
N LEU A 75 7.36 8.55 4.27
CA LEU A 75 8.61 9.01 3.66
C LEU A 75 8.90 10.49 3.92
N SER A 76 7.90 11.27 4.34
CA SER A 76 8.05 12.69 4.67
C SER A 76 9.16 12.90 5.71
N GLY A 77 10.06 13.85 5.45
CA GLY A 77 11.20 14.15 6.30
C GLY A 77 12.32 13.09 6.32
N ARG A 78 12.24 12.00 5.55
CA ARG A 78 13.22 10.88 5.57
C ARG A 78 14.40 11.05 4.58
N GLY A 79 14.64 12.27 4.13
CA GLY A 79 15.85 12.68 3.41
C GLY A 79 15.63 13.01 1.94
N PRO A 80 16.66 13.56 1.26
CA PRO A 80 16.52 13.97 -0.12
C PRO A 80 16.37 12.73 -1.02
N TYR A 81 15.30 12.72 -1.80
CA TYR A 81 15.09 11.78 -2.89
C TYR A 81 15.55 12.40 -4.22
N ARG A 82 15.90 11.55 -5.17
CA ARG A 82 16.28 11.95 -6.55
C ARG A 82 15.10 12.50 -7.35
N LEU A 83 13.88 12.20 -6.91
CA LEU A 83 12.61 12.59 -7.52
C LEU A 83 11.75 13.32 -6.48
N PRO A 84 10.74 14.11 -6.90
CA PRO A 84 9.69 14.59 -6.01
C PRO A 84 9.09 13.46 -5.17
N LEU A 85 8.81 13.74 -3.90
CA LEU A 85 8.34 12.74 -2.93
C LEU A 85 7.07 12.04 -3.41
N GLU A 86 6.20 12.78 -4.10
CA GLU A 86 4.96 12.29 -4.69
C GLU A 86 5.24 11.20 -5.72
N LEU A 87 6.24 11.37 -6.58
CA LEU A 87 6.62 10.37 -7.59
C LEU A 87 7.27 9.15 -6.95
N VAL A 88 8.06 9.32 -5.88
CA VAL A 88 8.59 8.20 -5.09
C VAL A 88 7.44 7.37 -4.49
N ALA A 89 6.46 8.04 -3.87
CA ALA A 89 5.31 7.37 -3.28
C ALA A 89 4.46 6.65 -4.34
N VAL A 90 4.25 7.27 -5.51
CA VAL A 90 3.58 6.65 -6.67
C VAL A 90 4.29 5.38 -7.10
N GLN A 91 5.61 5.41 -7.22
CA GLN A 91 6.39 4.27 -7.68
C GLN A 91 6.33 3.10 -6.69
N LEU A 92 6.54 3.36 -5.39
CA LEU A 92 6.49 2.30 -4.37
C LEU A 92 5.07 1.73 -4.22
N ALA A 93 4.05 2.59 -4.13
CA ALA A 93 2.67 2.14 -4.05
C ALA A 93 2.24 1.34 -5.27
N GLY A 94 2.66 1.77 -6.47
CA GLY A 94 2.36 1.08 -7.72
C GLY A 94 2.94 -0.34 -7.75
N ALA A 95 4.20 -0.51 -7.34
CA ALA A 95 4.84 -1.82 -7.26
C ALA A 95 4.17 -2.74 -6.23
N MET A 96 3.83 -2.21 -5.05
CA MET A 96 3.11 -2.95 -4.01
C MET A 96 1.70 -3.36 -4.49
N PHE A 97 0.96 -2.42 -5.08
CA PHE A 97 -0.39 -2.66 -5.59
C PHE A 97 -0.39 -3.71 -6.69
N ALA A 98 0.54 -3.64 -7.64
CA ALA A 98 0.66 -4.62 -8.71
C ALA A 98 0.97 -6.03 -8.17
N SER A 99 1.86 -6.13 -7.18
CA SER A 99 2.18 -7.41 -6.52
C SER A 99 0.96 -8.00 -5.80
N LEU A 100 0.23 -7.15 -5.07
CA LEU A 100 -0.98 -7.54 -4.36
C LEU A 100 -2.10 -7.98 -5.31
N ASP A 101 -2.34 -7.21 -6.39
CA ASP A 101 -3.38 -7.50 -7.38
C ASP A 101 -3.11 -8.82 -8.11
N ALA A 102 -1.87 -9.03 -8.56
CA ALA A 102 -1.47 -10.27 -9.20
C ALA A 102 -1.63 -11.47 -8.25
N TRP A 103 -1.17 -11.34 -7.01
CA TRP A 103 -1.25 -12.41 -6.02
C TRP A 103 -2.69 -12.78 -5.67
N LEU A 104 -3.57 -11.80 -5.41
CA LEU A 104 -4.97 -12.07 -5.06
C LEU A 104 -5.76 -12.75 -6.18
N ARG A 105 -5.36 -12.57 -7.45
CA ARG A 105 -6.02 -13.19 -8.62
C ARG A 105 -5.42 -14.55 -9.01
N GLY A 106 -4.10 -14.67 -8.95
CA GLY A 106 -3.37 -15.84 -9.46
C GLY A 106 -2.86 -16.79 -8.38
N GLY A 107 -2.88 -16.37 -7.11
CA GLY A 107 -2.19 -17.07 -6.03
C GLY A 107 -0.67 -17.04 -6.18
N GLY A 108 -0.02 -18.10 -5.69
CA GLY A 108 1.45 -18.23 -5.72
C GLY A 108 2.03 -18.36 -4.31
N PRO A 109 2.91 -17.45 -3.87
CA PRO A 109 3.62 -17.56 -2.61
C PRO A 109 2.69 -17.50 -1.38
N THR A 110 3.23 -17.89 -0.21
CA THR A 110 2.55 -17.65 1.07
C THR A 110 2.47 -16.14 1.37
N ALA A 111 1.56 -15.73 2.27
CA ALA A 111 1.47 -14.35 2.72
C ALA A 111 2.81 -13.85 3.30
N ARG A 112 3.54 -14.73 3.99
CA ARG A 112 4.87 -14.45 4.53
C ARG A 112 5.89 -14.19 3.44
N ASP A 113 5.98 -15.08 2.45
CA ASP A 113 6.95 -14.95 1.36
C ASP A 113 6.69 -13.69 0.54
N LEU A 114 5.41 -13.37 0.31
CA LEU A 114 5.02 -12.13 -0.34
C LEU A 114 5.40 -10.90 0.51
N ALA A 115 5.14 -10.91 1.83
CA ALA A 115 5.55 -9.82 2.72
C ALA A 115 7.06 -9.58 2.67
N VAL A 116 7.86 -10.65 2.72
CA VAL A 116 9.33 -10.58 2.63
C VAL A 116 9.76 -10.00 1.29
N ALA A 117 9.22 -10.50 0.18
CA ALA A 117 9.56 -10.00 -1.16
C ALA A 117 9.16 -8.53 -1.36
N MET A 118 7.97 -8.14 -0.88
CA MET A 118 7.48 -6.75 -0.92
C MET A 118 8.37 -5.82 -0.08
N ALA A 119 8.77 -6.24 1.12
CA ALA A 119 9.64 -5.45 1.99
C ALA A 119 11.05 -5.27 1.38
N ALA A 120 11.63 -6.34 0.85
CA ALA A 120 12.94 -6.32 0.22
C ALA A 120 12.94 -5.43 -1.04
N SER A 121 11.97 -5.61 -1.92
CA SER A 121 11.83 -4.79 -3.15
C SER A 121 11.58 -3.33 -2.83
N THR A 122 10.72 -3.02 -1.85
CA THR A 122 10.46 -1.64 -1.40
C THR A 122 11.71 -0.99 -0.81
N THR A 123 12.45 -1.73 0.01
CA THR A 123 13.71 -1.24 0.61
C THR A 123 14.75 -0.93 -0.48
N ALA A 124 14.92 -1.84 -1.45
CA ALA A 124 15.83 -1.67 -2.57
C ALA A 124 15.43 -0.47 -3.45
N ALA A 125 14.14 -0.36 -3.81
CA ALA A 125 13.63 0.76 -4.59
C ALA A 125 13.82 2.10 -3.86
N ARG A 126 13.47 2.15 -2.57
CA ARG A 126 13.69 3.35 -1.74
C ARG A 126 15.17 3.74 -1.69
N ALA A 127 16.08 2.77 -1.53
CA ALA A 127 17.52 3.03 -1.51
C ALA A 127 18.01 3.58 -2.87
N ALA A 128 17.56 3.02 -3.98
CA ALA A 128 17.91 3.49 -5.32
C ALA A 128 17.41 4.92 -5.60
N LEU A 129 16.28 5.30 -5.00
CA LEU A 129 15.67 6.63 -5.13
C LEU A 129 16.26 7.69 -4.20
N ARG A 130 17.09 7.32 -3.21
CA ARG A 130 17.77 8.30 -2.36
C ARG A 130 18.94 8.94 -3.11
N VAL A 131 19.20 10.21 -2.81
CA VAL A 131 20.45 10.86 -3.23
C VAL A 131 21.62 10.14 -2.54
N ALA A 132 22.64 9.76 -3.31
CA ALA A 132 23.84 9.15 -2.75
C ALA A 132 24.50 10.15 -1.80
N ARG A 133 24.90 9.69 -0.61
CA ARG A 133 25.77 10.47 0.28
C ARG A 133 27.18 10.52 -0.27
#